data_AF-A0A9W9RLT1-F1
#
_entry.id   AF-A0A9W9RLT1-F1
#
_cell.length_a   1.000
_cell.length_b   1.000
_cell.length_c   1.000
_cell.angle_alpha   90.00
_cell.angle_beta   90.00
_cell.angle_gamma   90.00
#
_symmetry.space_group_name_H-M   'P 1'
#
loop_
_entity.id
_entity.type
_entity.pdbx_description
1 polymer ?
#
loop_
_entity_poly.entity_id
_entity_poly.type
_entity_poly.pdbx_seq_one_letter_code
_entity_poly.pdbx_strand_id
1 'polypeptide(L)'
;MQLTTVSILSLLVGGTFAKLHNVAVCVTNRRETPPPGGNSFSPTQPWYKEYNIAIEATKCACDLYNRRNTGDQQWDKCPDCTFDGNFCNSAGWHIGGDEMTYYCEKKCGAQGAEAN
;
A
#
# COMPACT_ATOMS: atom_id res chain seq x y z
N MET A 1 -13.85 41.92 37.95
CA MET A 1 -13.12 40.64 37.74
C MET A 1 -13.71 40.00 36.49
N GLN A 2 -13.03 40.08 35.34
CA GLN A 2 -13.44 39.36 34.13
C GLN A 2 -12.52 38.15 33.99
N LEU A 3 -13.09 36.95 34.17
CA LEU A 3 -12.40 35.69 34.00
C LEU A 3 -12.50 35.32 32.52
N THR A 4 -11.43 35.55 31.76
CA THR A 4 -11.29 35.06 30.39
C THR A 4 -10.97 33.57 30.42
N THR A 5 -11.96 32.74 30.15
CA THR A 5 -11.79 31.31 29.92
C THR A 5 -11.17 31.09 28.54
N VAL A 6 -9.86 30.83 28.51
CA VAL A 6 -9.17 30.37 27.30
C VAL A 6 -9.35 28.85 27.23
N SER A 7 -10.32 28.40 26.43
CA SER A 7 -10.49 26.98 26.11
C SER A 7 -9.39 26.57 25.13
N ILE A 8 -8.38 25.85 25.61
CA ILE A 8 -7.35 25.23 24.78
C ILE A 8 -7.97 24.00 24.12
N LEU A 9 -8.31 24.12 22.84
CA LEU A 9 -8.78 23.01 22.01
C LEU A 9 -7.55 22.21 21.53
N SER A 10 -7.17 21.18 22.30
CA SER A 10 -6.11 20.25 21.91
C SER A 10 -6.61 19.36 20.77
N LEU A 11 -6.23 19.69 19.52
CA LEU A 11 -6.38 18.82 18.37
C LEU A 11 -5.43 17.64 18.51
N LEU A 12 -5.97 16.47 18.87
CA LEU A 12 -5.27 15.19 18.75
C LEU A 12 -5.04 14.93 17.25
N VAL A 13 -3.84 15.23 16.76
CA VAL A 13 -3.39 14.79 15.44
C VAL A 13 -3.08 13.29 15.56
N GLY A 14 -4.11 12.46 15.33
CA GLY A 14 -3.93 11.03 15.12
C GLY A 14 -3.30 10.80 13.75
N GLY A 15 -1.97 10.76 13.69
CA GLY A 15 -1.27 10.35 12.48
C GLY A 15 -1.36 8.82 12.35
N THR A 16 -2.09 8.34 11.36
CA THR A 16 -1.90 6.95 10.90
C THR A 16 -0.55 6.90 10.21
N PHE A 17 0.41 6.18 10.78
CA PHE A 17 1.65 5.86 10.07
C PHE A 17 1.29 4.94 8.92
N ALA A 18 1.27 5.44 7.69
CA ALA A 18 1.25 4.57 6.54
C ALA A 18 2.52 3.71 6.57
N LYS A 19 2.38 2.40 6.37
CA LYS A 19 3.52 1.55 6.10
C LYS A 19 4.07 1.97 4.75
N LEU A 20 5.19 2.70 4.78
CA LEU A 20 5.88 3.20 3.60
C LEU A 20 6.71 2.08 2.97
N HIS A 21 6.78 2.10 1.65
CA HIS A 21 7.41 1.11 0.81
C HIS A 21 8.15 1.79 -0.32
N ASN A 22 9.21 1.15 -0.82
CA ASN A 22 9.95 1.62 -1.99
C ASN A 22 9.62 0.82 -3.25
N VAL A 23 8.98 -0.34 -3.11
CA VAL A 23 8.55 -1.17 -4.24
C VAL A 23 7.12 -1.65 -4.01
N ALA A 24 6.30 -1.65 -5.07
CA ALA A 24 5.01 -2.32 -5.02
C ALA A 24 4.57 -2.92 -6.36
N VAL A 25 3.74 -3.96 -6.27
CA VAL A 25 3.14 -4.67 -7.39
C VAL A 25 1.66 -4.92 -7.15
N CYS A 26 0.87 -4.89 -8.22
CA CYS A 26 -0.48 -5.43 -8.21
C CYS A 26 -0.42 -6.94 -8.47
N VAL A 27 -1.27 -7.70 -7.78
CA VAL A 27 -1.24 -9.16 -7.81
C VAL A 27 -2.58 -9.77 -8.21
N THR A 28 -2.53 -10.97 -8.78
CA THR A 28 -3.69 -11.77 -9.15
C THR A 28 -3.45 -13.25 -8.81
N ASN A 29 -4.51 -14.05 -8.80
CA ASN A 29 -4.52 -15.44 -8.37
C ASN A 29 -3.93 -15.65 -6.97
N ARG A 30 -4.24 -14.75 -6.03
CA ARG A 30 -3.71 -14.80 -4.66
C ARG A 30 -4.26 -16.04 -3.93
N ARG A 31 -3.37 -16.92 -3.48
CA ARG A 31 -3.70 -18.13 -2.72
C ARG A 31 -2.78 -18.25 -1.52
N GLU A 32 -3.36 -18.68 -0.40
CA GLU A 32 -2.60 -19.11 0.77
C GLU A 32 -2.51 -20.62 0.72
N THR A 33 -1.31 -21.12 0.46
CA THR A 33 -1.09 -22.55 0.28
C THR A 33 -0.34 -23.10 1.50
N PRO A 34 -0.76 -24.24 2.07
CA PRO A 34 0.00 -24.88 3.14
C PRO A 34 1.32 -25.40 2.57
N PRO A 35 2.43 -25.35 3.32
CA PRO A 35 3.75 -25.72 2.81
C PRO A 35 3.76 -27.16 2.24
N PRO A 36 4.71 -27.50 1.35
CA PRO A 36 4.80 -28.83 0.76
C PRO A 36 4.80 -29.93 1.85
N GLY A 37 3.76 -30.78 1.86
CA GLY A 37 3.54 -31.82 2.88
C GLY A 37 2.70 -31.40 4.09
N GLY A 38 2.23 -30.16 4.15
CA GLY A 38 1.31 -29.64 5.15
C GLY A 38 -0.15 -30.04 4.84
N ASN A 39 -0.93 -30.28 5.90
CA ASN A 39 -2.39 -30.39 5.80
C ASN A 39 -3.04 -29.06 6.22
N SER A 40 -4.26 -28.80 5.75
CA SER A 40 -5.00 -27.55 6.04
C SER A 40 -5.33 -27.31 7.53
N PHE A 41 -4.89 -28.20 8.43
CA PHE A 41 -5.23 -28.21 9.86
C PHE A 41 -4.05 -27.89 10.78
N SER A 42 -2.89 -27.48 10.25
CA SER A 42 -1.72 -27.18 11.08
C SER A 42 -1.59 -25.66 11.36
N PRO A 43 -1.93 -25.18 12.57
CA PRO A 43 -1.88 -23.75 12.90
C PRO A 43 -0.45 -23.20 13.06
N THR A 44 0.58 -24.04 12.98
CA THR A 44 1.99 -23.69 13.27
C THR A 44 2.90 -23.71 12.05
N GLN A 45 2.37 -24.00 10.86
CA GLN A 45 3.17 -24.06 9.62
C GLN A 45 3.16 -22.70 8.90
N PRO A 46 4.29 -22.24 8.35
CA PRO A 46 4.33 -20.99 7.58
C PRO A 46 3.54 -21.18 6.28
N TRP A 47 2.39 -20.53 6.20
CA TRP A 47 1.61 -20.43 4.97
C TRP A 47 2.36 -19.56 3.97
N TYR A 48 2.44 -20.01 2.72
CA TYR A 48 3.09 -19.24 1.68
C TYR A 48 2.03 -18.61 0.77
N LYS A 49 2.27 -17.35 0.41
CA LYS A 49 1.41 -16.61 -0.50
C LYS A 49 1.87 -16.89 -1.93
N GLU A 50 1.04 -17.57 -2.69
CA GLU A 50 1.21 -17.67 -4.15
C GLU A 50 0.42 -16.55 -4.81
N TYR A 51 1.04 -15.84 -5.74
CA TYR A 51 0.36 -14.88 -6.59
C TYR A 51 1.16 -14.65 -7.88
N ASN A 52 0.47 -14.16 -8.90
CA ASN A 52 1.08 -13.68 -10.13
C ASN A 52 1.12 -12.15 -10.11
N ILE A 53 2.23 -11.56 -10.57
CA ILE A 53 2.31 -10.12 -10.77
C ILE A 53 1.44 -9.74 -11.97
N ALA A 54 0.48 -8.86 -11.75
CA ALA A 54 -0.36 -8.31 -12.79
C ALA A 54 0.31 -7.06 -13.37
N ILE A 55 1.16 -7.25 -14.40
CA ILE A 55 2.01 -6.21 -14.97
C ILE A 55 1.21 -4.98 -15.45
N GLU A 56 0.15 -5.19 -16.25
CA GLU A 56 -0.70 -4.11 -16.75
C GLU A 56 -1.40 -3.34 -15.61
N ALA A 57 -1.91 -4.06 -14.61
CA ALA A 57 -2.52 -3.43 -13.43
C ALA A 57 -1.50 -2.68 -12.59
N THR A 58 -0.27 -3.20 -12.47
CA THR A 58 0.84 -2.57 -11.77
C THR A 58 1.25 -1.28 -12.44
N LYS A 59 1.36 -1.29 -13.78
CA LYS A 59 1.62 -0.09 -14.56
C LYS A 59 0.52 0.95 -14.36
N CYS A 60 -0.75 0.56 -14.50
CA CYS A 60 -1.89 1.42 -14.27
C CYS A 60 -1.86 2.07 -12.87
N ALA A 61 -1.61 1.26 -11.84
CA ALA A 61 -1.57 1.73 -10.46
C ALA A 61 -0.39 2.68 -10.24
N CYS A 62 0.80 2.34 -10.75
CA CYS A 62 1.99 3.20 -10.66
C CYS A 62 1.79 4.55 -11.36
N ASP A 63 1.21 4.55 -12.56
CA ASP A 63 0.92 5.76 -13.32
C ASP A 63 -0.12 6.65 -12.60
N LEU A 64 -1.08 6.06 -11.88
CA LEU A 64 -2.03 6.80 -11.04
C LEU A 64 -1.39 7.31 -9.74
N TYR A 65 -0.55 6.49 -9.10
CA TYR A 65 0.12 6.82 -7.84
C TYR A 65 1.17 7.94 -8.03
N ASN A 66 1.89 7.95 -9.15
CA ASN A 66 2.80 9.02 -9.52
C ASN A 66 2.08 10.38 -9.67
N ARG A 67 0.82 10.36 -10.15
CA ARG A 67 -0.02 11.56 -10.26
C ARG A 67 -0.77 11.91 -8.97
N ARG A 68 -0.55 11.17 -7.88
CA ARG A 68 -1.25 11.37 -6.62
C ARG A 68 -0.81 12.69 -5.96
N ASN A 69 -1.79 13.42 -5.44
CA ASN A 69 -1.59 14.61 -4.64
C ASN A 69 -2.81 14.82 -3.72
N THR A 70 -2.84 14.12 -2.59
CA THR A 70 -4.00 14.12 -1.66
C THR A 70 -3.77 14.91 -0.37
N GLY A 71 -2.58 15.47 -0.19
CA GLY A 71 -2.15 16.09 1.05
C GLY A 71 -0.64 16.35 1.06
N ASP A 72 -0.08 16.55 2.25
CA ASP A 72 1.32 16.92 2.44
C ASP A 72 2.17 15.85 3.13
N GLN A 73 1.62 14.66 3.38
CA GLN A 73 2.38 13.54 3.94
C GLN A 73 3.20 12.84 2.86
N GLN A 74 4.19 12.06 3.28
CA GLN A 74 5.13 11.39 2.36
C GLN A 74 4.40 10.49 1.35
N TRP A 75 3.37 9.77 1.75
CA TRP A 75 2.59 8.90 0.85
C TRP A 75 1.47 9.60 0.09
N ASP A 76 1.20 10.88 0.37
CA ASP A 76 0.18 11.66 -0.34
C ASP A 76 0.62 12.08 -1.75
N LYS A 77 1.94 12.02 -2.02
CA LYS A 77 2.59 12.36 -3.27
C LYS A 77 3.67 11.33 -3.56
N CYS A 78 3.86 10.98 -4.83
CA CYS A 78 4.99 10.13 -5.22
C CYS A 78 5.70 10.71 -6.45
N PRO A 79 6.46 11.81 -6.27
CA PRO A 79 7.10 12.51 -7.39
C PRO A 79 8.21 11.70 -8.07
N ASP A 80 8.66 10.62 -7.43
CA ASP A 80 9.71 9.72 -7.88
C ASP A 80 9.18 8.32 -8.25
N CYS A 81 7.85 8.11 -8.23
CA CYS A 81 7.25 6.84 -8.62
C CYS A 81 7.52 6.57 -10.10
N THR A 82 8.16 5.44 -10.39
CA THR A 82 8.46 5.00 -11.75
C THR A 82 8.12 3.53 -11.92
N PHE A 83 7.53 3.19 -13.06
CA PHE A 83 7.29 1.81 -13.44
C PHE A 83 8.50 1.29 -14.23
N ASP A 84 9.13 0.22 -13.75
CA ASP A 84 10.37 -0.31 -14.33
C ASP A 84 10.14 -1.43 -15.38
N GLY A 85 8.88 -1.79 -15.62
CA GLY A 85 8.46 -2.89 -16.48
C GLY A 85 7.80 -4.04 -15.72
N ASN A 86 8.10 -4.19 -14.42
CA ASN A 86 7.52 -5.23 -13.58
C ASN A 86 6.87 -4.70 -12.30
N PHE A 87 7.48 -3.69 -11.68
CA PHE A 87 7.07 -3.11 -10.41
C PHE A 87 7.08 -1.58 -10.44
N CYS A 88 6.34 -1.00 -9.49
CA CYS A 88 6.40 0.43 -9.22
C CYS A 88 7.49 0.68 -8.18
N ASN A 89 8.44 1.55 -8.48
CA ASN A 89 9.55 1.91 -7.61
C ASN A 89 9.44 3.37 -7.16
N SER A 90 9.77 3.64 -5.90
CA SER A 90 9.95 4.97 -5.32
C SER A 90 11.19 4.95 -4.42
N ALA A 91 12.27 5.58 -4.86
CA ALA A 91 13.52 5.68 -4.09
C ALA A 91 13.32 6.42 -2.75
N GLY A 92 12.37 7.35 -2.70
CA GLY A 92 11.99 8.16 -1.56
C GLY A 92 10.94 7.52 -0.65
N TRP A 93 10.61 6.24 -0.82
CA TRP A 93 9.67 5.52 0.04
C TRP A 93 8.29 6.19 0.13
N HIS A 94 7.75 6.64 -1.00
CA HIS A 94 6.47 7.34 -1.07
C HIS A 94 5.26 6.41 -1.24
N ILE A 95 5.46 5.09 -1.35
CA ILE A 95 4.37 4.15 -1.62
C ILE A 95 3.74 3.72 -0.30
N GLY A 96 2.46 4.03 -0.10
CA GLY A 96 1.65 3.52 1.01
C GLY A 96 1.02 2.18 0.64
N GLY A 97 1.16 1.16 1.49
CA GLY A 97 0.65 -0.20 1.20
C GLY A 97 -0.87 -0.26 0.99
N ASP A 98 -1.64 0.37 1.88
CA ASP A 98 -3.11 0.40 1.78
C ASP A 98 -3.59 1.19 0.56
N GLU A 99 -2.92 2.31 0.28
CA GLU A 99 -3.21 3.14 -0.88
C GLU A 99 -2.91 2.39 -2.17
N MET A 100 -1.77 1.72 -2.28
CA MET A 100 -1.44 0.91 -3.45
C MET A 100 -2.45 -0.23 -3.64
N THR A 101 -2.89 -0.88 -2.55
CA THR A 101 -3.95 -1.89 -2.60
C THR A 101 -5.24 -1.31 -3.17
N TYR A 102 -5.64 -0.11 -2.75
CA TYR A 102 -6.79 0.59 -3.31
C TYR A 102 -6.66 0.84 -4.82
N TYR A 103 -5.51 1.33 -5.31
CA TYR A 103 -5.33 1.54 -6.74
C TYR A 103 -5.36 0.21 -7.52
N CYS A 104 -4.66 -0.81 -7.03
CA CYS A 104 -4.64 -2.13 -7.66
C CYS A 104 -6.06 -2.71 -7.77
N GLU A 105 -6.82 -2.75 -6.68
CA GLU A 105 -8.15 -3.38 -6.65
C GLU A 105 -9.24 -2.52 -7.28
N LYS A 106 -9.31 -1.24 -6.91
CA LYS A 106 -10.47 -0.38 -7.24
C LYS A 106 -10.28 0.42 -8.52
N LYS A 107 -9.05 0.65 -8.96
CA LYS A 107 -8.77 1.45 -10.17
C LYS A 107 -8.25 0.61 -11.33
N CYS A 108 -7.49 -0.45 -11.05
CA CYS A 108 -6.78 -1.21 -12.07
C CYS A 108 -7.20 -2.69 -12.18
N GLY A 109 -8.18 -3.13 -11.37
CA GLY A 109 -8.84 -4.44 -11.52
C GLY A 109 -8.02 -5.66 -11.10
N ALA A 110 -6.95 -5.47 -10.32
CA ALA A 110 -6.21 -6.57 -9.70
C ALA A 110 -6.95 -7.13 -8.46
N GLN A 111 -6.48 -8.26 -7.94
CA GLN A 111 -7.06 -8.91 -6.75
C GLN A 111 -6.42 -8.45 -5.44
N GLY A 112 -5.34 -7.67 -5.51
CA GLY A 112 -4.64 -7.10 -4.36
C GLY A 112 -3.34 -6.42 -4.76
N ALA A 113 -2.54 -6.05 -3.76
CA ALA A 113 -1.19 -5.54 -3.93
C ALA A 113 -0.23 -6.19 -2.93
N GLU A 114 1.06 -6.20 -3.26
CA GLU A 114 2.14 -6.50 -2.33
C GLU A 114 3.17 -5.36 -2.43
N ALA A 115 3.61 -4.85 -1.29
CA ALA A 115 4.54 -3.72 -1.19
C ALA A 115 5.66 -4.06 -0.19
N ASN A 116 6.87 -3.63 -0.50
CA ASN A 116 8.08 -3.85 0.30
C ASN A 116 8.80 -2.52 0.50
#